data_AF-A0A974VUZ2-F1
#
_entry.id   AF-A0A974VUZ2-F1
#
_cell.length_a   1.000
_cell.length_b   1.000
_cell.length_c   1.000
_cell.angle_alpha   90.00
_cell.angle_beta   90.00
_cell.angle_gamma   90.00
#
_symmetry.space_group_name_H-M   'P 1'
#
loop_
_entity.id
_entity.type
_entity.pdbx_description
1 polymer ?
#
loop_
_entity_poly.entity_id
_entity_poly.type
_entity_poly.pdbx_seq_one_letter_code
_entity_poly.pdbx_strand_id
1 'polypeptide(L)'
;MYMRFPYWIRFVFWIFLSVPASAGAVPIVFSVSGADAATIQSTVDGFRAALGGPNNGNAPGPLGSGRREINWDGGGGNFTTTSAAMPFNVFLNTRGAQFITPGTGLIQAPPAADAGTFPPGGLAGLFGNPTYGSIFTTFSDERLFTPVGSNVTDGLFFLPGTNGAVAATVSAFGLVFADVDLADTTSIQFFDPNGNSLGIFFADSFNNGLSFLGVRFSNEAISRVRIFTGNSALGPNDGGGVDVVVMDDFIYAEPRALQAVPEPATGLLLSAGLAGFGWKRTRPRRPDAA
;
A
#
# COMPACT_ATOMS: atom_id res chain seq x y z
N MET A 1 -42.51 -36.54 61.75
CA MET A 1 -41.23 -36.84 61.08
C MET A 1 -41.50 -36.96 59.59
N TYR A 2 -40.70 -36.25 58.78
CA TYR A 2 -40.71 -36.10 57.31
C TYR A 2 -41.68 -35.09 56.65
N MET A 3 -41.18 -33.86 56.56
CA MET A 3 -41.55 -32.81 55.59
C MET A 3 -41.05 -33.18 54.18
N ARG A 4 -41.86 -32.94 53.14
CA ARG A 4 -41.46 -33.01 51.74
C ARG A 4 -41.22 -31.59 51.20
N PHE A 5 -40.01 -31.33 50.70
CA PHE A 5 -39.66 -30.11 49.95
C PHE A 5 -39.87 -30.34 48.44
N PRO A 6 -40.44 -29.39 47.68
CA PRO A 6 -40.45 -29.46 46.22
C PRO A 6 -39.19 -28.82 45.64
N TYR A 7 -38.49 -29.56 44.78
CA TYR A 7 -37.34 -29.08 44.01
C TYR A 7 -37.81 -28.15 42.88
N TRP A 8 -37.35 -26.89 42.89
CA TRP A 8 -37.50 -25.96 41.78
C TRP A 8 -36.29 -26.08 40.86
N ILE A 9 -36.48 -26.61 39.65
CA ILE A 9 -35.46 -26.66 38.61
C ILE A 9 -35.38 -25.28 37.95
N ARG A 10 -34.26 -24.57 38.12
CA ARG A 10 -33.94 -23.34 37.39
C ARG A 10 -33.28 -23.71 36.06
N PHE A 11 -33.96 -23.48 34.94
CA PHE A 11 -33.34 -23.52 33.62
C PHE A 11 -32.51 -22.25 33.41
N VAL A 12 -31.20 -22.39 33.25
CA VAL A 12 -30.30 -21.31 32.81
C VAL A 12 -30.17 -21.44 31.30
N PHE A 13 -30.74 -20.48 30.55
CA PHE A 13 -30.52 -20.36 29.12
C PHE A 13 -29.20 -19.62 28.86
N TRP A 14 -28.21 -20.34 28.34
CA TRP A 14 -27.00 -19.74 27.78
C TRP A 14 -27.30 -19.26 26.36
N ILE A 15 -27.37 -17.95 26.16
CA ILE A 15 -27.37 -17.35 24.82
C ILE A 15 -25.91 -17.30 24.36
N PHE A 16 -25.53 -18.22 23.48
CA PHE A 16 -24.27 -18.12 22.75
C PHE A 16 -24.46 -17.08 21.64
N LEU A 17 -23.90 -15.88 21.84
CA LEU A 17 -23.67 -14.93 20.75
C LEU A 17 -22.59 -15.50 19.84
N SER A 18 -22.99 -16.14 18.74
CA SER A 18 -22.07 -16.45 17.65
C SER A 18 -21.67 -15.14 16.99
N VAL A 19 -20.44 -14.67 17.24
CA VAL A 19 -19.83 -13.61 16.44
C VAL A 19 -19.69 -14.17 15.02
N PRO A 20 -20.35 -13.59 14.00
CA PRO A 20 -20.13 -14.02 12.63
C PRO A 20 -18.66 -13.74 12.30
N ALA A 21 -17.93 -14.79 11.89
CA ALA A 21 -16.63 -14.60 11.28
C ALA A 21 -16.85 -13.80 9.99
N SER A 22 -16.25 -12.62 9.90
CA SER A 22 -16.23 -11.83 8.67
C SER A 22 -15.49 -12.65 7.61
N ALA A 23 -16.22 -13.23 6.66
CA ALA A 23 -15.62 -13.82 5.48
C ALA A 23 -15.04 -12.69 4.62
N GLY A 24 -13.74 -12.43 4.74
CA GLY A 24 -13.02 -11.53 3.84
C GLY A 24 -13.04 -12.11 2.42
N ALA A 25 -13.26 -11.26 1.42
CA ALA A 25 -13.14 -11.70 0.03
C ALA A 25 -11.67 -12.02 -0.24
N VAL A 26 -11.38 -13.14 -0.91
CA VAL A 26 -10.01 -13.48 -1.31
C VAL A 26 -9.51 -12.41 -2.28
N PRO A 27 -8.32 -11.81 -2.05
CA PRO A 27 -7.77 -10.82 -2.96
C PRO A 27 -7.46 -11.44 -4.33
N ILE A 28 -7.58 -10.64 -5.39
CA ILE A 28 -7.20 -11.06 -6.74
C ILE A 28 -5.73 -10.72 -6.94
N VAL A 29 -4.93 -11.73 -7.25
CA VAL A 29 -3.48 -11.59 -7.50
C VAL A 29 -3.22 -11.67 -9.00
N PHE A 30 -2.39 -10.76 -9.49
CA PHE A 30 -1.87 -10.71 -10.84
C PHE A 30 -0.36 -10.88 -10.73
N SER A 31 0.16 -12.00 -11.22
CA SER A 31 1.59 -12.32 -11.17
C SER A 31 2.06 -12.90 -12.49
N VAL A 32 3.24 -12.48 -12.95
CA VAL A 32 3.95 -13.05 -14.09
C VAL A 32 5.42 -12.65 -14.01
N SER A 33 6.31 -13.48 -14.52
CA SER A 33 7.70 -13.10 -14.78
C SER A 33 8.14 -13.47 -16.19
N GLY A 34 9.16 -12.81 -16.71
CA GLY A 34 9.60 -12.97 -18.08
C GLY A 34 10.87 -12.21 -18.41
N ALA A 35 11.41 -12.45 -19.60
CA ALA A 35 12.69 -11.89 -20.03
C ALA A 35 12.64 -10.38 -20.30
N ASP A 36 11.47 -9.83 -20.62
CA ASP A 36 11.32 -8.44 -21.05
C ASP A 36 9.90 -7.89 -20.78
N ALA A 37 9.72 -6.59 -21.05
CA ALA A 37 8.46 -5.89 -20.86
C ALA A 37 7.32 -6.52 -21.67
N ALA A 38 7.59 -6.94 -22.91
CA ALA A 38 6.59 -7.53 -23.79
C ALA A 38 6.02 -8.84 -23.22
N THR A 39 6.86 -9.64 -22.56
CA THR A 39 6.47 -10.91 -21.93
C THR A 39 5.49 -10.71 -20.79
N ILE A 40 5.70 -9.67 -19.95
CA ILE A 40 4.85 -9.41 -18.78
C ILE A 40 3.65 -8.49 -19.07
N GLN A 41 3.68 -7.78 -20.20
CA GLN A 41 2.71 -6.72 -20.58
C GLN A 41 1.25 -7.14 -20.43
N SER A 42 0.89 -8.36 -20.86
CA SER A 42 -0.52 -8.80 -20.84
C SER A 42 -1.11 -8.88 -19.42
N THR A 43 -0.31 -9.30 -18.43
CA THR A 43 -0.74 -9.35 -17.02
C THR A 43 -0.79 -7.96 -16.40
N VAL A 44 0.18 -7.09 -16.74
CA VAL A 44 0.17 -5.68 -16.34
C VAL A 44 -1.10 -4.99 -16.87
N ASP A 45 -1.45 -5.23 -18.13
CA ASP A 45 -2.67 -4.69 -18.75
C ASP A 45 -3.95 -5.29 -18.14
N GLY A 46 -3.92 -6.57 -17.75
CA GLY A 46 -4.99 -7.18 -16.96
C GLY A 46 -5.21 -6.48 -15.62
N PHE A 47 -4.13 -6.14 -14.92
CA PHE A 47 -4.21 -5.37 -13.68
C PHE A 47 -4.73 -3.94 -13.93
N ARG A 48 -4.19 -3.25 -14.94
CA ARG A 48 -4.69 -1.92 -15.36
C ARG A 48 -6.19 -1.94 -15.68
N ALA A 49 -6.66 -2.96 -16.39
CA ALA A 49 -8.07 -3.14 -16.71
C ALA A 49 -8.92 -3.40 -15.46
N ALA A 50 -8.41 -4.17 -14.51
CA ALA A 50 -9.09 -4.43 -13.23
C ALA A 50 -9.25 -3.17 -12.38
N LEU A 51 -8.28 -2.25 -12.42
CA LEU A 51 -8.35 -0.95 -11.73
C LEU A 51 -9.20 0.08 -12.50
N GLY A 52 -9.34 -0.12 -13.81
CA GLY A 52 -10.07 0.78 -14.70
C GLY A 52 -9.20 1.90 -15.27
N GLY A 53 -9.78 2.60 -16.25
CA GLY A 53 -9.20 3.78 -16.88
C GLY A 53 -9.91 5.07 -16.46
N PRO A 54 -9.30 6.24 -16.71
CA PRO A 54 -7.96 6.40 -17.30
C PRO A 54 -6.83 6.23 -16.26
N ASN A 55 -5.57 6.33 -16.71
CA ASN A 55 -4.49 6.75 -15.81
C ASN A 55 -4.70 8.25 -15.52
N ASN A 56 -4.97 8.57 -14.27
CA ASN A 56 -5.33 9.90 -13.81
C ASN A 56 -4.15 10.89 -13.74
N GLY A 57 -2.92 10.41 -13.99
CA GLY A 57 -1.74 11.25 -14.13
C GLY A 57 -1.52 12.14 -12.91
N ASN A 58 -1.37 13.46 -13.13
CA ASN A 58 -1.12 14.46 -12.09
C ASN A 58 -2.39 15.23 -11.67
N ALA A 59 -3.57 14.84 -12.14
CA ALA A 59 -4.81 15.56 -11.82
C ALA A 59 -5.12 15.46 -10.31
N PRO A 60 -5.57 16.55 -9.66
CA PRO A 60 -5.94 16.51 -8.24
C PRO A 60 -7.10 15.53 -8.00
N GLY A 61 -7.11 14.89 -6.84
CA GLY A 61 -8.09 13.87 -6.46
C GLY A 61 -9.13 14.37 -5.44
N PRO A 62 -10.10 13.50 -5.08
CA PRO A 62 -10.28 12.16 -5.62
C PRO A 62 -11.04 12.21 -6.94
N LEU A 63 -10.63 11.42 -7.93
CA LEU A 63 -11.35 11.32 -9.19
C LEU A 63 -12.37 10.18 -9.16
N GLY A 64 -13.46 10.30 -9.91
CA GLY A 64 -14.58 9.35 -9.88
C GLY A 64 -14.22 7.92 -10.28
N SER A 65 -13.21 7.75 -11.13
CA SER A 65 -12.75 6.46 -11.65
C SER A 65 -11.25 6.52 -12.00
N GLY A 66 -10.68 5.39 -12.41
CA GLY A 66 -9.31 5.30 -12.90
C GLY A 66 -8.30 4.89 -11.83
N ARG A 67 -7.03 5.09 -12.19
CA ARG A 67 -5.86 4.64 -11.44
C ARG A 67 -4.72 5.64 -11.53
N ARG A 68 -3.65 5.41 -10.78
CA ARG A 68 -2.39 6.16 -10.86
C ARG A 68 -1.27 5.22 -11.28
N GLU A 69 -0.33 5.76 -12.05
CA GLU A 69 0.91 5.08 -12.40
C GLU A 69 2.11 6.01 -12.18
N ILE A 70 3.22 5.45 -11.70
CA ILE A 70 4.52 6.11 -11.56
C ILE A 70 5.55 5.30 -12.33
N ASN A 71 6.12 5.91 -13.36
CA ASN A 71 7.13 5.31 -14.24
C ASN A 71 8.55 5.75 -13.97
N TRP A 72 8.77 6.60 -12.96
CA TRP A 72 10.12 6.99 -12.53
C TRP A 72 10.94 7.80 -13.53
N ASP A 73 10.52 7.95 -14.79
CA ASP A 73 11.30 8.60 -15.84
C ASP A 73 11.18 10.13 -15.79
N GLY A 74 10.04 10.68 -15.36
CA GLY A 74 9.85 12.14 -15.35
C GLY A 74 9.66 12.77 -16.73
N GLY A 75 9.58 11.94 -17.78
CA GLY A 75 9.31 12.34 -19.16
C GLY A 75 10.52 12.90 -19.90
N GLY A 76 10.52 12.74 -21.22
CA GLY A 76 11.48 13.43 -22.10
C GLY A 76 12.89 12.85 -22.17
N GLY A 77 13.08 11.54 -21.95
CA GLY A 77 14.41 10.93 -22.14
C GLY A 77 15.37 11.16 -20.97
N ASN A 78 14.90 11.02 -19.73
CA ASN A 78 15.64 11.48 -18.56
C ASN A 78 16.47 10.34 -17.94
N PHE A 79 17.77 10.38 -18.20
CA PHE A 79 18.74 9.43 -17.66
C PHE A 79 19.42 9.92 -16.37
N THR A 80 18.95 11.01 -15.75
CA THR A 80 19.63 11.57 -14.57
C THR A 80 19.40 10.73 -13.32
N THR A 81 20.51 10.36 -12.65
CA THR A 81 20.51 9.83 -11.28
C THR A 81 20.14 10.93 -10.29
N THR A 82 19.07 10.73 -9.53
CA THR A 82 18.66 11.69 -8.49
C THR A 82 19.49 11.53 -7.22
N SER A 83 19.68 12.62 -6.47
CA SER A 83 20.14 12.53 -5.09
C SER A 83 19.14 11.73 -4.24
N ALA A 84 19.64 10.95 -3.28
CA ALA A 84 18.79 10.20 -2.36
C ALA A 84 17.92 11.17 -1.54
N ALA A 85 16.61 10.88 -1.48
CA ALA A 85 15.64 11.66 -0.72
C ALA A 85 14.88 10.79 0.29
N MET A 86 14.63 11.35 1.48
CA MET A 86 13.88 10.70 2.56
C MET A 86 13.15 11.75 3.43
N PRO A 87 11.82 11.75 3.49
CA PRO A 87 10.90 10.97 2.66
C PRO A 87 10.98 11.35 1.17
N PHE A 88 10.68 10.40 0.28
CA PHE A 88 10.60 10.65 -1.16
C PHE A 88 9.21 11.21 -1.51
N ASN A 89 9.12 12.54 -1.64
CA ASN A 89 7.86 13.28 -1.78
C ASN A 89 7.53 13.74 -3.20
N VAL A 90 8.31 13.37 -4.21
CA VAL A 90 8.15 13.88 -5.60
C VAL A 90 6.74 13.66 -6.15
N PHE A 91 6.07 12.58 -5.73
CA PHE A 91 4.73 12.21 -6.18
C PHE A 91 3.62 12.45 -5.15
N LEU A 92 3.97 13.03 -3.98
CA LEU A 92 3.03 13.21 -2.87
C LEU A 92 1.83 14.06 -3.29
N ASN A 93 2.09 15.23 -3.89
CA ASN A 93 1.02 16.15 -4.25
C ASN A 93 0.35 15.80 -5.59
N THR A 94 1.04 15.17 -6.53
CA THR A 94 0.55 14.94 -7.90
C THR A 94 -0.15 13.59 -8.06
N ARG A 95 0.39 12.54 -7.47
CA ARG A 95 -0.13 11.17 -7.59
C ARG A 95 -0.50 10.54 -6.24
N GLY A 96 -0.36 11.29 -5.14
CA GLY A 96 -0.83 10.85 -3.83
C GLY A 96 0.01 9.73 -3.23
N ALA A 97 1.29 9.64 -3.57
CA ALA A 97 2.18 8.61 -3.05
C ALA A 97 3.43 9.22 -2.42
N GLN A 98 3.76 8.76 -1.21
CA GLN A 98 5.03 9.01 -0.54
C GLN A 98 5.75 7.68 -0.32
N PHE A 99 7.06 7.69 -0.49
CA PHE A 99 7.88 6.51 -0.21
C PHE A 99 8.92 6.82 0.85
N ILE A 100 9.12 5.86 1.74
CA ILE A 100 10.10 5.93 2.82
C ILE A 100 10.88 4.63 2.88
N THR A 101 12.09 4.67 3.41
CA THR A 101 12.94 3.50 3.59
C THR A 101 13.68 3.59 4.93
N PRO A 102 13.97 2.49 5.63
CA PRO A 102 14.88 2.52 6.78
C PRO A 102 16.35 2.78 6.37
N GLY A 103 16.65 2.81 5.06
CA GLY A 103 17.95 3.23 4.52
C GLY A 103 18.16 4.76 4.55
N THR A 104 19.11 5.25 3.75
CA THR A 104 19.49 6.68 3.71
C THR A 104 18.62 7.51 2.77
N GLY A 105 17.85 6.87 1.90
CA GLY A 105 16.86 7.50 1.04
C GLY A 105 16.54 6.67 -0.19
N LEU A 106 15.68 7.20 -1.06
CA LEU A 106 15.31 6.57 -2.32
C LEU A 106 15.77 7.41 -3.50
N ILE A 107 16.10 6.72 -4.59
CA ILE A 107 16.65 7.31 -5.81
C ILE A 107 15.91 6.82 -7.04
N GLN A 108 16.01 7.61 -8.12
CA GLN A 108 15.68 7.23 -9.48
C GLN A 108 16.96 7.27 -10.30
N ALA A 109 17.25 6.23 -11.08
CA ALA A 109 18.44 6.18 -11.91
C ALA A 109 18.30 5.17 -13.05
N PRO A 110 18.95 5.39 -14.21
CA PRO A 110 19.09 4.34 -15.20
C PRO A 110 19.95 3.19 -14.64
N PRO A 111 19.78 1.95 -15.14
CA PRO A 111 20.55 0.81 -14.64
C PRO A 111 22.05 0.91 -14.97
N ALA A 112 22.37 1.17 -16.24
CA ALA A 112 23.74 1.23 -16.74
C ALA A 112 24.48 2.50 -16.31
N ALA A 113 25.81 2.41 -16.28
CA ALA A 113 26.71 3.54 -16.03
C ALA A 113 26.98 4.33 -17.32
N ASP A 114 26.58 5.59 -17.39
CA ASP A 114 27.09 6.56 -18.36
C ASP A 114 27.63 7.81 -17.64
N ALA A 115 28.95 7.81 -17.44
CA ALA A 115 29.66 8.92 -16.82
C ALA A 115 29.62 10.21 -17.66
N GLY A 116 29.28 10.12 -18.95
CA GLY A 116 29.16 11.26 -19.87
C GLY A 116 27.82 11.98 -19.77
N THR A 117 26.75 11.31 -19.34
CA THR A 117 25.44 11.93 -19.14
C THR A 117 25.30 12.51 -17.74
N PHE A 118 25.60 11.80 -16.63
CA PHE A 118 25.65 12.40 -15.29
C PHE A 118 26.41 11.54 -14.27
N PRO A 119 27.47 12.01 -13.57
CA PRO A 119 28.08 11.25 -12.47
C PRO A 119 27.12 11.10 -11.28
N PRO A 120 27.00 9.92 -10.68
CA PRO A 120 27.91 8.77 -10.81
C PRO A 120 27.63 7.81 -11.98
N GLY A 121 26.61 8.06 -12.80
CA GLY A 121 26.40 7.36 -14.08
C GLY A 121 25.16 6.49 -14.14
N GLY A 122 24.36 6.36 -13.08
CA GLY A 122 23.29 5.36 -12.99
C GLY A 122 23.44 4.50 -11.74
N LEU A 123 22.66 3.43 -11.63
CA LEU A 123 22.78 2.48 -10.52
C LEU A 123 24.16 1.83 -10.51
N ALA A 124 24.65 1.37 -11.66
CA ALA A 124 25.95 0.75 -11.78
C ALA A 124 27.09 1.63 -11.25
N GLY A 125 27.07 2.91 -11.59
CA GLY A 125 28.09 3.85 -11.14
C GLY A 125 27.91 4.30 -9.69
N LEU A 126 26.67 4.53 -9.25
CA LEU A 126 26.36 4.95 -7.88
C LEU A 126 26.78 3.90 -6.85
N PHE A 127 26.52 2.63 -7.15
CA PHE A 127 26.85 1.51 -6.27
C PHE A 127 28.21 0.87 -6.58
N GLY A 128 28.92 1.35 -7.61
CA GLY A 128 30.22 0.81 -8.02
C GLY A 128 30.14 -0.63 -8.53
N ASN A 129 29.00 -1.05 -9.06
CA ASN A 129 28.77 -2.40 -9.59
C ASN A 129 28.39 -2.34 -11.08
N PRO A 130 29.32 -2.61 -12.02
CA PRO A 130 29.04 -2.54 -13.45
C PRO A 130 28.02 -3.58 -13.94
N THR A 131 27.78 -4.68 -13.21
CA THR A 131 26.83 -5.72 -13.64
C THR A 131 25.39 -5.21 -13.64
N TYR A 132 25.07 -4.17 -12.86
CA TYR A 132 23.73 -3.56 -12.84
C TYR A 132 23.28 -3.04 -14.20
N GLY A 133 24.20 -2.68 -15.10
CA GLY A 133 23.84 -2.29 -16.46
C GLY A 133 23.38 -3.45 -17.35
N SER A 134 23.60 -4.69 -16.95
CA SER A 134 23.23 -5.88 -17.72
C SER A 134 22.16 -6.75 -17.05
N ILE A 135 22.07 -6.74 -15.73
CA ILE A 135 21.12 -7.59 -14.99
C ILE A 135 19.77 -6.89 -14.78
N PHE A 136 19.78 -5.57 -14.59
CA PHE A 136 18.55 -4.82 -14.44
C PHE A 136 18.00 -4.38 -15.80
N THR A 137 16.82 -4.91 -16.12
CA THR A 137 16.01 -4.51 -17.27
C THR A 137 14.89 -3.56 -16.80
N THR A 138 14.45 -2.67 -17.68
CA THR A 138 13.34 -1.74 -17.48
C THR A 138 12.05 -2.28 -18.09
N PHE A 139 10.92 -2.08 -17.42
CA PHE A 139 9.59 -2.19 -18.03
C PHE A 139 9.25 -0.94 -18.81
N SER A 140 9.48 0.22 -18.21
CA SER A 140 9.45 1.52 -18.86
C SER A 140 10.84 2.15 -18.78
N ASP A 141 11.41 2.45 -19.94
CA ASP A 141 12.65 3.24 -20.01
C ASP A 141 12.38 4.68 -19.59
N GLU A 142 13.30 5.34 -18.88
CA GLU A 142 14.72 5.05 -18.72
C GLU A 142 15.18 4.64 -17.30
N ARG A 143 14.38 4.88 -16.26
CA ARG A 143 14.88 4.88 -14.86
C ARG A 143 14.16 3.88 -13.99
N LEU A 144 14.93 3.27 -13.09
CA LEU A 144 14.46 2.38 -12.04
C LEU A 144 14.40 3.11 -10.70
N PHE A 145 13.64 2.56 -9.77
CA PHE A 145 13.48 3.07 -8.41
C PHE A 145 14.01 2.09 -7.38
N THR A 146 14.79 2.60 -6.42
CA THR A 146 15.37 1.76 -5.36
C THR A 146 15.65 2.54 -4.08
N PRO A 147 15.53 1.91 -2.89
CA PRO A 147 16.13 2.41 -1.67
C PRO A 147 17.67 2.30 -1.71
N VAL A 148 18.34 3.12 -0.91
CA VAL A 148 19.80 3.12 -0.70
C VAL A 148 20.09 2.66 0.73
N GLY A 149 20.97 1.68 0.89
CA GLY A 149 21.34 1.14 2.21
C GLY A 149 20.22 0.33 2.88
N SER A 150 19.24 -0.13 2.10
CA SER A 150 18.15 -1.02 2.54
C SER A 150 17.61 -1.78 1.32
N ASN A 151 16.86 -2.86 1.55
CA ASN A 151 16.01 -3.54 0.58
C ASN A 151 14.51 -3.34 0.89
N VAL A 152 14.17 -2.37 1.76
CA VAL A 152 12.80 -2.13 2.22
C VAL A 152 12.33 -0.76 1.76
N THR A 153 11.14 -0.71 1.17
CA THR A 153 10.43 0.52 0.83
C THR A 153 9.01 0.45 1.39
N ASP A 154 8.62 1.41 2.21
CA ASP A 154 7.21 1.60 2.60
C ASP A 154 6.57 2.67 1.70
N GLY A 155 5.42 2.35 1.11
CA GLY A 155 4.59 3.26 0.33
C GLY A 155 3.34 3.68 1.10
N LEU A 156 3.07 4.99 1.15
CA LEU A 156 1.95 5.61 1.85
C LEU A 156 1.10 6.41 0.86
N PHE A 157 -0.22 6.42 1.08
CA PHE A 157 -1.16 7.05 0.15
C PHE A 157 -1.85 8.28 0.74
N PHE A 158 -2.00 9.30 -0.10
CA PHE A 158 -2.59 10.59 0.23
C PHE A 158 -3.49 11.06 -0.91
N LEU A 159 -4.42 11.94 -0.61
CA LEU A 159 -5.28 12.52 -1.63
C LEU A 159 -4.45 13.48 -2.50
N PRO A 160 -4.35 13.26 -3.83
CA PRO A 160 -3.62 14.17 -4.71
C PRO A 160 -4.20 15.59 -4.66
N GLY A 161 -3.33 16.60 -4.65
CA GLY A 161 -3.69 18.01 -4.52
C GLY A 161 -3.76 18.52 -3.07
N THR A 162 -3.58 17.65 -2.07
CA THR A 162 -3.59 18.05 -0.65
C THR A 162 -2.21 18.19 -0.03
N ASN A 163 -1.14 17.94 -0.80
CA ASN A 163 0.25 17.95 -0.34
C ASN A 163 0.48 17.13 0.94
N GLY A 164 -0.17 15.96 1.03
CA GLY A 164 -0.06 15.05 2.18
C GLY A 164 -0.96 15.40 3.38
N ALA A 165 -1.77 16.46 3.30
CA ALA A 165 -2.65 16.85 4.41
C ALA A 165 -3.79 15.85 4.66
N VAL A 166 -4.22 15.11 3.62
CA VAL A 166 -5.30 14.13 3.72
C VAL A 166 -4.77 12.74 3.40
N ALA A 167 -4.66 11.90 4.43
CA ALA A 167 -4.35 10.48 4.27
C ALA A 167 -5.43 9.77 3.46
N ALA A 168 -5.01 8.84 2.62
CA ALA A 168 -5.88 8.11 1.70
C ALA A 168 -5.60 6.61 1.75
N THR A 169 -6.50 5.85 1.16
CA THR A 169 -6.33 4.43 0.91
C THR A 169 -6.53 4.12 -0.57
N VAL A 170 -5.99 2.99 -0.99
CA VAL A 170 -6.18 2.40 -2.32
C VAL A 170 -6.77 1.00 -2.17
N SER A 171 -7.53 0.54 -3.16
CA SER A 171 -8.06 -0.83 -3.17
C SER A 171 -7.13 -1.84 -3.86
N ALA A 172 -6.10 -1.34 -4.56
CA ALA A 172 -5.14 -2.18 -5.24
C ALA A 172 -3.80 -1.47 -5.39
N PHE A 173 -2.72 -2.23 -5.36
CA PHE A 173 -1.37 -1.78 -5.65
C PHE A 173 -0.57 -2.92 -6.27
N GLY A 174 0.27 -2.59 -7.24
CA GLY A 174 1.21 -3.50 -7.86
C GLY A 174 2.41 -2.74 -8.42
N LEU A 175 3.50 -3.46 -8.66
CA LEU A 175 4.68 -2.94 -9.32
C LEU A 175 5.38 -4.02 -10.16
N VAL A 176 6.30 -3.57 -11.00
CA VAL A 176 7.28 -4.40 -11.66
C VAL A 176 8.57 -4.44 -10.83
N PHE A 177 9.16 -5.61 -10.71
CA PHE A 177 10.48 -5.83 -10.16
C PHE A 177 11.43 -6.19 -11.30
N ALA A 178 12.69 -5.81 -11.19
CA ALA A 178 13.74 -6.23 -12.10
C ALA A 178 14.73 -7.11 -11.34
N ASP A 179 15.07 -8.24 -11.96
CA ASP A 179 16.09 -9.20 -11.52
C ASP A 179 15.74 -9.97 -10.24
N VAL A 180 14.53 -10.55 -10.18
CA VAL A 180 14.14 -11.38 -9.02
C VAL A 180 14.76 -12.76 -9.15
N ASP A 181 15.77 -13.07 -8.33
CA ASP A 181 16.50 -14.33 -8.44
C ASP A 181 15.98 -15.45 -7.56
N LEU A 182 15.61 -15.10 -6.32
CA LEU A 182 15.25 -16.07 -5.31
C LEU A 182 13.73 -16.10 -5.10
N ALA A 183 13.21 -17.30 -4.88
CA ALA A 183 11.84 -17.45 -4.42
C ALA A 183 11.72 -16.91 -2.99
N ASP A 184 10.54 -16.35 -2.69
CA ASP A 184 10.14 -15.92 -1.35
C ASP A 184 11.02 -14.83 -0.68
N THR A 185 11.78 -14.05 -1.47
CA THR A 185 12.59 -12.91 -0.99
C THR A 185 11.96 -11.56 -1.35
N THR A 186 11.50 -11.43 -2.59
CA THR A 186 10.89 -10.21 -3.14
C THR A 186 9.38 -10.24 -2.94
N SER A 187 8.84 -9.23 -2.26
CA SER A 187 7.44 -9.25 -1.83
C SER A 187 6.80 -7.88 -1.65
N ILE A 188 5.47 -7.89 -1.60
CA ILE A 188 4.65 -6.77 -1.15
C ILE A 188 3.80 -7.25 0.03
N GLN A 189 3.94 -6.59 1.17
CA GLN A 189 3.05 -6.71 2.31
C GLN A 189 2.07 -5.53 2.33
N PHE A 190 0.79 -5.83 2.50
CA PHE A 190 -0.28 -4.84 2.51
C PHE A 190 -0.77 -4.61 3.93
N PHE A 191 -1.14 -3.38 4.27
CA PHE A 191 -1.65 -3.01 5.59
C PHE A 191 -2.93 -2.17 5.49
N ASP A 192 -3.87 -2.46 6.40
CA ASP A 192 -5.08 -1.66 6.60
C ASP A 192 -4.76 -0.32 7.33
N PRO A 193 -5.75 0.58 7.50
CA PRO A 193 -5.53 1.85 8.21
C PRO A 193 -5.18 1.72 9.70
N ASN A 194 -5.43 0.56 10.31
CA ASN A 194 -5.06 0.27 11.70
C ASN A 194 -3.66 -0.35 11.81
N GLY A 195 -2.98 -0.57 10.69
CA GLY A 195 -1.66 -1.22 10.63
C GLY A 195 -1.71 -2.75 10.70
N ASN A 196 -2.89 -3.37 10.58
CA ASN A 196 -3.01 -4.82 10.48
C ASN A 196 -2.57 -5.28 9.09
N SER A 197 -1.83 -6.40 9.01
CA SER A 197 -1.46 -6.95 7.71
C SER A 197 -2.67 -7.58 7.02
N LEU A 198 -2.83 -7.26 5.73
CA LEU A 198 -3.81 -7.84 4.81
C LEU A 198 -3.23 -9.02 4.02
N GLY A 199 -1.96 -9.34 4.23
CA GLY A 199 -1.23 -10.41 3.53
C GLY A 199 0.14 -9.97 3.04
N ILE A 200 0.98 -10.97 2.77
CA ILE A 200 2.28 -10.86 2.10
C ILE A 200 2.19 -11.69 0.83
N PHE A 201 2.63 -11.12 -0.28
CA PHE A 201 2.61 -11.76 -1.60
C PHE A 201 4.00 -11.66 -2.20
N PHE A 202 4.48 -12.77 -2.77
CA PHE A 202 5.82 -12.86 -3.34
C PHE A 202 5.75 -12.76 -4.86
N ALA A 203 6.77 -12.12 -5.45
CA ALA A 203 6.91 -12.05 -6.90
C ALA A 203 7.46 -13.37 -7.44
N ASP A 204 7.03 -13.76 -8.64
CA ASP A 204 7.65 -14.89 -9.35
C ASP A 204 9.10 -14.53 -9.71
N SER A 205 10.03 -15.49 -9.63
CA SER A 205 11.43 -15.24 -9.97
C SER A 205 11.68 -15.28 -11.48
N PHE A 206 12.59 -14.41 -11.93
CA PHE A 206 13.21 -14.44 -13.25
C PHE A 206 14.52 -13.65 -13.22
N ASN A 207 15.63 -14.38 -13.26
CA ASN A 207 16.99 -13.83 -13.28
C ASN A 207 17.24 -13.02 -14.57
N ASN A 208 17.79 -11.81 -14.43
CA ASN A 208 18.00 -10.81 -15.48
C ASN A 208 16.73 -10.41 -16.26
N GLY A 209 15.54 -10.58 -15.68
CA GLY A 209 14.27 -10.25 -16.32
C GLY A 209 13.39 -9.35 -15.46
N LEU A 210 12.09 -9.40 -15.74
CA LEU A 210 11.07 -8.62 -15.06
C LEU A 210 10.04 -9.54 -14.41
N SER A 211 9.53 -9.11 -13.25
CA SER A 211 8.44 -9.76 -12.54
C SER A 211 7.39 -8.76 -12.14
N PHE A 212 6.15 -8.94 -12.57
CA PHE A 212 5.04 -8.11 -12.13
C PHE A 212 4.27 -8.79 -10.99
N LEU A 213 3.99 -8.03 -9.93
CA LEU A 213 3.10 -8.46 -8.86
C LEU A 213 2.10 -7.33 -8.54
N GLY A 214 0.82 -7.61 -8.71
CA GLY A 214 -0.27 -6.71 -8.35
C GLY A 214 -1.36 -7.43 -7.57
N VAL A 215 -1.87 -6.78 -6.52
CA VAL A 215 -2.94 -7.32 -5.68
C VAL A 215 -4.09 -6.32 -5.61
N ARG A 216 -5.30 -6.83 -5.84
CA ARG A 216 -6.55 -6.07 -5.71
C ARG A 216 -7.43 -6.67 -4.62
N PHE A 217 -7.83 -5.84 -3.69
CA PHE A 217 -8.81 -6.13 -2.67
C PHE A 217 -10.19 -5.65 -3.10
N SER A 218 -11.23 -6.39 -2.73
CA SER A 218 -12.61 -6.01 -3.06
C SER A 218 -13.21 -5.08 -2.01
N ASN A 219 -12.88 -5.29 -0.74
CA ASN A 219 -13.49 -4.58 0.39
C ASN A 219 -12.45 -3.92 1.30
N GLU A 220 -11.21 -4.38 1.25
CA GLU A 220 -10.13 -3.93 2.11
C GLU A 220 -9.49 -2.65 1.55
N ALA A 221 -9.10 -1.76 2.45
CA ALA A 221 -8.49 -0.49 2.13
C ALA A 221 -7.00 -0.53 2.50
N ILE A 222 -6.12 -0.43 1.52
CA ILE A 222 -4.67 -0.40 1.73
C ILE A 222 -4.27 1.03 2.12
N SER A 223 -3.75 1.21 3.32
CA SER A 223 -3.18 2.49 3.79
C SER A 223 -1.66 2.56 3.56
N ARG A 224 -1.01 1.40 3.60
CA ARG A 224 0.43 1.24 3.44
C ARG A 224 0.75 -0.07 2.73
N VAL A 225 1.77 -0.01 1.87
CA VAL A 225 2.47 -1.19 1.36
C VAL A 225 3.89 -1.20 1.91
N ARG A 226 4.43 -2.38 2.21
CA ARG A 226 5.86 -2.60 2.48
C ARG A 226 6.40 -3.52 1.41
N ILE A 227 7.39 -3.04 0.68
CA ILE A 227 8.01 -3.74 -0.42
C ILE A 227 9.39 -4.21 0.05
N PHE A 228 9.68 -5.49 -0.16
CA PHE A 228 11.01 -6.07 -0.02
C PHE A 228 11.56 -6.36 -1.40
N THR A 229 12.76 -5.86 -1.70
CA THR A 229 13.44 -6.04 -2.99
C THR A 229 14.65 -6.94 -2.81
N GLY A 230 14.44 -8.25 -2.97
CA GLY A 230 15.44 -9.28 -2.69
C GLY A 230 15.76 -9.39 -1.20
N ASN A 231 16.89 -10.02 -0.88
CA ASN A 231 17.32 -10.25 0.51
C ASN A 231 18.51 -9.39 0.95
N SER A 232 19.02 -8.52 0.08
CA SER A 232 20.12 -7.61 0.36
C SER A 232 19.84 -6.21 -0.19
N ALA A 233 20.39 -5.19 0.49
CA ALA A 233 20.49 -3.87 -0.10
C ALA A 233 21.40 -3.91 -1.33
N LEU A 234 21.17 -3.02 -2.30
CA LEU A 234 22.09 -2.82 -3.41
C LEU A 234 23.49 -2.48 -2.90
N GLY A 235 24.49 -3.18 -3.40
CA GLY A 235 25.88 -3.00 -3.02
C GLY A 235 26.79 -4.01 -3.73
N PRO A 236 27.25 -5.07 -3.05
CA PRO A 236 28.08 -6.10 -3.67
C PRO A 236 27.30 -6.96 -4.67
N ASN A 237 28.03 -7.78 -5.43
CA ASN A 237 27.48 -8.59 -6.53
C ASN A 237 26.27 -9.43 -6.10
N ASP A 238 25.30 -9.45 -7.01
CA ASP A 238 24.20 -10.38 -7.02
C ASP A 238 24.72 -11.82 -7.23
N GLY A 239 24.25 -12.78 -6.42
CA GLY A 239 24.68 -14.17 -6.46
C GLY A 239 25.16 -14.79 -5.14
N GLY A 240 25.38 -16.11 -5.14
CA GLY A 240 25.81 -16.84 -3.94
C GLY A 240 24.75 -16.89 -2.82
N GLY A 241 23.47 -16.74 -3.17
CA GLY A 241 22.36 -16.63 -2.23
C GLY A 241 22.02 -15.20 -1.81
N VAL A 242 22.74 -14.21 -2.32
CA VAL A 242 22.35 -12.80 -2.31
C VAL A 242 21.49 -12.53 -3.54
N ASP A 243 20.39 -11.80 -3.34
CA ASP A 243 19.43 -11.37 -4.37
C ASP A 243 19.19 -9.88 -4.19
N VAL A 244 19.60 -9.09 -5.19
CA VAL A 244 19.38 -7.63 -5.23
C VAL A 244 18.38 -7.29 -6.32
N VAL A 245 17.28 -6.69 -5.93
CA VAL A 245 16.17 -6.37 -6.84
C VAL A 245 15.95 -4.87 -6.85
N VAL A 246 15.53 -4.35 -7.99
CA VAL A 246 15.07 -2.96 -8.12
C VAL A 246 13.66 -2.92 -8.67
N MET A 247 13.04 -1.75 -8.64
CA MET A 247 11.62 -1.62 -8.94
C MET A 247 11.38 -0.73 -10.13
N ASP A 248 10.33 -1.05 -10.86
CA ASP A 248 9.80 -0.31 -11.99
C ASP A 248 8.27 -0.34 -12.00
N ASP A 249 7.69 0.58 -12.77
CA ASP A 249 6.28 0.95 -12.91
C ASP A 249 5.37 0.56 -11.74
N PHE A 250 5.04 1.54 -10.89
CA PHE A 250 4.05 1.34 -9.83
C PHE A 250 2.67 1.68 -10.37
N ILE A 251 1.69 0.82 -10.09
CA ILE A 251 0.30 0.96 -10.53
C ILE A 251 -0.60 0.77 -9.32
N TYR A 252 -1.51 1.72 -9.07
CA TYR A 252 -2.42 1.64 -7.93
C TYR A 252 -3.75 2.31 -8.19
N ALA A 253 -4.78 1.84 -7.49
CA ALA A 253 -6.11 2.40 -7.59
C ALA A 253 -6.12 3.89 -7.17
N GLU A 254 -7.06 4.68 -7.69
CA GLU A 254 -7.19 6.08 -7.32
C GLU A 254 -7.26 6.27 -5.79
N PRO A 255 -6.35 7.05 -5.17
CA PRO A 255 -6.38 7.30 -3.73
C PRO A 255 -7.69 7.96 -3.32
N ARG A 256 -8.35 7.37 -2.31
CA ARG A 256 -9.57 7.91 -1.71
C ARG A 256 -9.30 8.30 -0.27
N ALA A 257 -9.78 9.46 0.13
CA ALA A 257 -9.71 9.87 1.53
C ALA A 257 -10.28 8.77 2.42
N LEU A 258 -9.61 8.50 3.54
CA LEU A 258 -10.16 7.67 4.60
C LEU A 258 -11.54 8.25 4.98
N GLN A 259 -12.62 7.52 4.68
CA GLN A 259 -13.93 7.92 5.20
C GLN A 259 -13.81 7.88 6.72
N ALA A 260 -13.97 9.03 7.37
CA ALA A 260 -14.22 9.05 8.81
C ALA A 260 -15.47 8.19 9.03
N VAL A 261 -15.31 7.06 9.73
CA VAL A 261 -16.45 6.26 10.19
C VAL A 261 -17.33 7.24 10.97
N PRO A 262 -18.61 7.45 10.59
CA PRO A 262 -19.50 8.27 11.38
C PRO A 262 -19.49 7.72 12.80
N GLU A 263 -19.18 8.56 13.79
CA GLU A 263 -19.24 8.19 15.21
C GLU A 263 -20.53 7.39 15.43
N PRO A 264 -20.46 6.17 16.00
CA PRO A 264 -21.64 5.37 16.17
C PRO A 264 -22.67 6.18 16.98
N ALA A 265 -23.95 6.04 16.62
CA ALA A 265 -25.05 6.79 17.23
C ALA A 265 -25.18 6.61 18.76
N THR A 266 -24.28 5.86 19.40
CA THR A 266 -24.02 5.82 20.84
C THR A 266 -23.84 7.22 21.45
N GLY A 267 -23.21 8.17 20.75
CA GLY A 267 -23.12 9.56 21.24
C GLY A 267 -24.49 10.26 21.29
N LEU A 268 -25.35 9.99 20.30
CA LEU A 268 -26.75 10.43 20.23
C LEU A 268 -27.63 9.71 21.27
N LEU A 269 -27.40 8.43 21.53
CA LEU A 269 -28.09 7.66 22.56
C LEU A 269 -27.69 8.08 23.99
N LEU A 270 -26.42 8.40 24.22
CA LEU A 270 -25.94 8.89 25.52
C LEU A 270 -26.48 10.30 25.83
N SER A 271 -26.51 11.18 24.82
CA SER A 271 -27.09 12.52 24.95
C SER A 271 -28.62 12.48 25.11
N ALA A 272 -29.32 11.60 24.40
CA ALA A 272 -30.75 11.37 24.61
C ALA A 272 -31.05 10.75 25.99
N GLY A 273 -30.20 9.84 26.48
CA GLY A 273 -30.32 9.25 27.82
C GLY A 273 -30.17 10.28 28.94
N LEU A 274 -29.22 11.21 28.82
CA LEU A 274 -29.01 12.28 29.81
C LEU A 274 -30.14 13.31 29.84
N ALA A 275 -30.74 13.64 28.67
CA ALA A 275 -31.90 14.52 28.60
C ALA A 275 -33.15 13.92 29.27
N GLY A 276 -33.33 12.58 29.23
CA GLY A 276 -34.44 11.88 29.87
C GLY A 276 -34.45 11.95 31.40
N PHE A 277 -33.28 12.05 32.05
CA PHE A 277 -33.17 12.14 33.51
C PHE A 277 -33.33 13.57 34.07
N GLY A 278 -33.23 14.60 33.23
CA GLY A 278 -33.38 16.00 33.64
C GLY A 278 -34.81 16.46 33.86
N TRP A 279 -35.81 15.72 33.36
CA TRP A 279 -37.22 16.14 33.40
C TRP A 279 -37.93 15.72 34.70
N LYS A 280 -37.43 16.14 35.86
CA LYS A 280 -38.24 16.13 37.08
C LYS A 280 -39.21 17.33 37.03
N ARG A 281 -40.45 17.07 36.60
CA ARG A 281 -41.60 18.00 36.73
C ARG A 281 -41.71 18.46 38.19
N THR A 282 -41.28 19.67 38.49
CA THR A 282 -41.64 20.34 39.74
C THR A 282 -43.12 20.70 39.68
N ARG A 283 -43.94 20.06 40.52
CA ARG A 283 -45.35 20.42 40.67
C ARG A 283 -45.45 21.77 41.40
N PRO A 284 -46.24 22.74 40.93
CA PRO A 284 -46.46 23.98 41.66
C PRO A 284 -47.21 23.70 42.97
N ARG A 285 -46.71 24.24 44.09
CA ARG A 285 -47.45 24.27 45.36
C ARG A 285 -48.62 25.24 45.22
N ARG A 286 -49.83 24.79 45.57
CA ARG A 286 -51.01 25.66 45.73
C ARG A 286 -50.78 26.63 46.89
N PRO A 287 -51.19 27.91 46.78
CA PRO A 287 -51.26 28.80 47.93
C PRO A 287 -52.52 28.49 48.74
N ASP A 288 -52.36 28.40 50.06
CA ASP A 288 -53.47 28.31 51.01
C ASP A 288 -54.16 29.67 51.14
N ALA A 289 -55.50 29.67 51.11
CA ALA A 289 -56.33 30.85 51.30
C ALA A 289 -56.59 31.08 52.80
N ALA A 290 -56.64 32.36 53.18
CA ALA A 290 -57.03 32.86 54.51
C ALA A 290 -58.51 32.64 54.82
#